data_AF-A0A6I4XQN2-F1
#
_entry.id   AF-A0A6I4XQN2-F1
#
_cell.length_a   1.000
_cell.length_b   1.000
_cell.length_c   1.000
_cell.angle_alpha   90.00
_cell.angle_beta   90.00
_cell.angle_gamma   90.00
#
_symmetry.space_group_name_H-M   'P 1'
#
loop_
_entity.id
_entity.type
_entity.pdbx_description
1 polymer ?
#
loop_
_entity_poly.entity_id
_entity_poly.type
_entity_poly.pdbx_seq_one_letter_code
_entity_poly.pdbx_strand_id
1 'polypeptide(L)'
;MPKGIKHGNKAEDALIQMMDVEAERDAILTALMSLSIISRQILHYSFCVQDHYSNYKIAREVGYSERSIQRMKSEALIEFAEAYRNGKIIAYK
;
A
#
# COMPACT_ATOMS: atom_id res chain seq x y z
N MET A 1 -40.37 -10.55 -24.35
CA MET A 1 -40.47 -9.56 -23.26
C MET A 1 -39.38 -8.51 -23.44
N PRO A 2 -39.66 -7.20 -23.34
CA PRO A 2 -38.64 -6.17 -23.42
C PRO A 2 -37.72 -6.29 -22.19
N LYS A 3 -36.41 -6.37 -22.39
CA LYS A 3 -35.44 -6.30 -21.29
C LYS A 3 -35.48 -4.85 -20.76
N GLY A 4 -36.01 -4.67 -19.56
CA GLY A 4 -36.08 -3.36 -18.91
C GLY A 4 -34.72 -2.67 -18.90
N ILE A 5 -34.71 -1.37 -19.18
CA ILE A 5 -33.51 -0.55 -19.22
C ILE A 5 -32.87 -0.58 -17.83
N LYS A 6 -31.71 -1.22 -17.70
CA LYS A 6 -30.92 -1.24 -16.46
C LYS A 6 -30.29 0.13 -16.25
N HIS A 7 -31.07 1.09 -15.77
CA HIS A 7 -30.48 2.29 -15.16
C HIS A 7 -29.94 1.85 -13.79
N GLY A 8 -28.69 1.35 -13.76
CA GLY A 8 -27.97 1.17 -12.51
C GLY A 8 -27.98 2.48 -11.73
N ASN A 9 -28.37 2.42 -10.46
CA ASN A 9 -28.51 3.60 -9.63
C ASN A 9 -27.10 4.17 -9.41
N LYS A 10 -26.75 5.25 -10.12
CA LYS A 10 -25.41 5.88 -10.04
C LYS A 10 -25.00 6.25 -8.61
N ALA A 11 -25.97 6.51 -7.72
CA ALA A 11 -25.71 6.77 -6.32
C ALA A 11 -25.31 5.50 -5.56
N GLU A 12 -25.93 4.36 -5.87
CA GLU A 12 -25.56 3.05 -5.33
C GLU A 12 -24.16 2.65 -5.79
N ASP A 13 -23.86 2.84 -7.09
CA ASP A 13 -22.53 2.58 -7.63
C ASP A 13 -21.44 3.44 -6.96
N ALA A 14 -21.73 4.73 -6.71
CA ALA A 14 -20.81 5.62 -6.01
C ALA A 14 -20.58 5.21 -4.55
N LEU A 15 -21.62 4.74 -3.86
CA LEU A 15 -21.51 4.23 -2.49
C LEU A 15 -20.64 2.95 -2.43
N ILE A 16 -20.86 2.02 -3.36
CA ILE A 16 -20.06 0.78 -3.45
C ILE A 16 -18.58 1.13 -3.68
N GLN A 17 -18.29 2.04 -4.62
CA GLN A 17 -16.92 2.48 -4.88
C GLN A 17 -16.26 3.11 -3.65
N MET A 18 -17.00 3.94 -2.90
CA MET A 18 -16.48 4.54 -1.68
C MET A 18 -16.14 3.47 -0.63
N MET A 19 -17.04 2.51 -0.42
CA MET A 19 -16.82 1.40 0.52
C MET A 19 -15.62 0.54 0.11
N ASP A 20 -15.45 0.25 -1.18
CA ASP A 20 -14.30 -0.51 -1.69
C ASP A 20 -12.98 0.23 -1.48
N VAL A 21 -12.96 1.55 -1.69
CA VAL A 21 -11.77 2.39 -1.45
C VAL A 21 -11.42 2.44 0.05
N GLU A 22 -12.41 2.55 0.93
CA GLU A 22 -12.20 2.51 2.38
C GLU A 22 -11.65 1.15 2.84
N ALA A 23 -12.23 0.05 2.34
CA ALA A 23 -11.76 -1.29 2.65
C ALA A 23 -10.33 -1.53 2.14
N GLU A 24 -9.98 -0.99 0.97
CA GLU A 24 -8.63 -1.04 0.42
C GLU A 24 -7.63 -0.26 1.28
N ARG A 25 -7.97 0.98 1.66
CA ARG A 25 -7.17 1.80 2.57
C ARG A 25 -6.91 1.07 3.89
N ASP A 26 -7.95 0.50 4.49
CA ASP A 26 -7.86 -0.15 5.80
C ASP A 26 -7.01 -1.42 5.73
N ALA A 27 -7.07 -2.16 4.62
CA ALA A 27 -6.19 -3.31 4.39
C ALA A 27 -4.71 -2.89 4.28
N ILE A 28 -4.41 -1.80 3.57
CA ILE A 28 -3.06 -1.24 3.46
C ILE A 28 -2.54 -0.79 4.84
N LEU A 29 -3.36 -0.05 5.60
CA LEU A 29 -3.00 0.43 6.93
C LEU A 29 -2.75 -0.74 7.89
N THR A 30 -3.61 -1.76 7.86
CA THR A 30 -3.45 -2.96 8.69
C THR A 30 -2.14 -3.68 8.38
N ALA A 31 -1.81 -3.85 7.10
CA ALA A 31 -0.55 -4.46 6.68
C ALA A 31 0.67 -3.61 7.10
N LEU A 32 0.62 -2.28 6.96
CA LEU A 32 1.70 -1.42 7.46
C LEU A 32 1.86 -1.54 8.99
N MET A 33 0.76 -1.65 9.72
CA MET A 33 0.79 -1.74 11.18
C MET A 33 1.36 -3.07 11.71
N SER A 34 1.34 -4.15 10.92
CA SER A 34 1.99 -5.41 11.30
C SER A 34 3.51 -5.42 11.09
N LEU A 35 4.06 -4.47 10.35
CA LEU A 35 5.50 -4.35 10.11
C LEU A 35 6.24 -3.79 11.33
N SER A 36 7.58 -3.93 11.34
CA SER A 36 8.40 -3.20 12.31
C SER A 36 8.32 -1.68 12.10
N ILE A 37 8.62 -0.89 13.13
CA ILE A 37 8.66 0.58 13.00
C ILE A 37 9.65 1.02 11.92
N ILE A 38 10.79 0.34 11.83
CA ILE A 38 11.84 0.64 10.86
C ILE A 38 11.37 0.29 9.44
N SER A 39 10.77 -0.88 9.24
CA SER A 39 10.20 -1.28 7.95
C SER A 39 9.15 -0.26 7.49
N ARG A 40 8.25 0.18 8.39
CA ARG A 40 7.28 1.26 8.10
C ARG A 40 7.94 2.57 7.68
N GLN A 41 8.95 3.03 8.41
CA GLN A 41 9.64 4.29 8.09
C GLN A 41 10.33 4.21 6.73
N ILE A 42 11.00 3.09 6.42
CA ILE A 42 11.67 2.88 5.14
C ILE A 42 10.66 2.90 3.98
N LEU A 43 9.52 2.22 4.13
CA LEU A 43 8.46 2.23 3.12
C LEU A 43 7.82 3.62 2.97
N HIS A 44 7.54 4.30 4.09
CA HIS A 44 6.99 5.65 4.08
C HIS A 44 7.88 6.63 3.30
N TYR A 45 9.16 6.70 3.64
CA TYR A 45 10.11 7.58 2.93
C TYR A 45 10.34 7.17 1.48
N SER A 46 10.23 5.87 1.18
CA SER A 46 10.41 5.36 -0.18
C SER A 46 9.25 5.66 -1.11
N PHE A 47 8.00 5.65 -0.62
CA PHE A 47 6.82 5.57 -1.48
C PHE A 47 5.68 6.54 -1.11
N CYS A 48 5.59 6.99 0.15
CA CYS A 48 4.48 7.80 0.62
C CYS A 48 4.82 9.31 0.68
N VAL A 49 6.10 9.68 0.66
CA VAL A 49 6.53 11.06 0.56
C VAL A 49 6.55 11.49 -0.91
N GLN A 50 6.08 12.72 -1.17
CA GLN A 50 5.91 13.30 -2.52
C GLN A 50 7.19 13.23 -3.38
N ASP A 51 8.35 13.57 -2.80
CA ASP A 51 9.65 13.53 -3.47
C ASP A 51 10.49 12.34 -3.00
N HIS A 52 9.95 11.11 -3.10
CA HIS A 52 10.56 9.83 -2.72
C HIS A 52 12.04 9.89 -2.36
N TYR A 53 12.39 9.53 -1.13
CA TYR A 53 13.76 9.71 -0.66
C TYR A 53 14.71 8.71 -1.33
N SER A 54 15.91 9.19 -1.68
CA SER A 54 17.01 8.31 -2.06
C SER A 54 17.44 7.44 -0.88
N ASN A 55 18.06 6.28 -1.15
CA ASN A 55 18.58 5.43 -0.08
C ASN A 55 19.58 6.18 0.82
N TYR A 56 20.40 7.06 0.24
CA TYR A 56 21.26 7.97 0.98
C TYR A 56 20.48 8.85 1.98
N LYS A 57 19.38 9.49 1.55
CA LYS A 57 18.59 10.34 2.45
C LYS A 57 17.91 9.51 3.53
N ILE A 58 17.29 8.38 3.16
CA ILE A 58 16.67 7.45 4.12
C ILE A 58 17.69 7.00 5.17
N ALA A 59 18.89 6.61 4.74
CA ALA A 59 19.98 6.19 5.62
C ALA A 59 20.29 7.21 6.71
N ARG A 60 20.29 8.52 6.37
CA ARG A 60 20.49 9.61 7.34
C ARG A 60 19.31 9.78 8.29
N GLU A 61 18.08 9.64 7.80
CA GLU A 61 16.87 9.79 8.63
C GLU A 61 16.70 8.65 9.63
N VAL A 62 17.03 7.41 9.25
CA VAL A 62 16.84 6.23 10.11
C VAL A 62 18.10 5.77 10.86
N GLY A 63 19.27 6.34 10.55
CA GLY A 63 20.53 6.05 11.25
C GLY A 63 21.21 4.74 10.82
N TYR A 64 21.12 4.37 9.55
CA TYR A 64 21.71 3.14 8.99
C TYR A 64 22.64 3.46 7.81
N SER A 65 23.40 2.46 7.34
CA SER A 65 24.16 2.58 6.08
C SER A 65 23.25 2.53 4.86
N GLU A 66 23.62 3.21 3.77
CA GLU A 66 22.85 3.17 2.51
C GLU A 66 22.69 1.75 1.95
N ARG A 67 23.75 0.92 2.06
CA ARG A 67 23.70 -0.49 1.69
C ARG A 67 22.66 -1.26 2.51
N SER A 68 22.58 -0.98 3.82
CA SER A 68 21.59 -1.59 4.69
C SER A 68 20.17 -1.18 4.29
N ILE A 69 19.95 0.09 3.91
CA ILE A 69 18.64 0.56 3.46
C ILE A 69 18.15 -0.21 2.24
N GLN A 70 19.03 -0.48 1.27
CA GLN A 70 18.63 -1.24 0.08
C GLN A 70 18.09 -2.62 0.46
N ARG A 71 18.81 -3.37 1.31
CA ARG A 71 18.38 -4.68 1.80
C ARG A 71 17.08 -4.59 2.61
N MET A 72 17.03 -3.68 3.57
CA MET A 72 15.89 -3.51 4.47
C MET A 72 14.63 -3.06 3.73
N LYS A 73 14.77 -2.27 2.66
CA LYS A 73 13.67 -1.90 1.78
C LYS A 73 13.11 -3.13 1.06
N SER A 74 13.97 -4.01 0.54
CA SER A 74 13.53 -5.26 -0.08
C SER A 74 12.80 -6.17 0.92
N GLU A 75 13.34 -6.32 2.12
CA GLU A 75 12.71 -7.10 3.21
C GLU A 75 11.35 -6.51 3.60
N ALA A 76 11.27 -5.20 3.83
CA ALA A 76 10.02 -4.53 4.17
C ALA A 76 8.95 -4.65 3.09
N LEU A 77 9.34 -4.66 1.81
CA LEU A 77 8.40 -4.87 0.69
C LEU A 77 7.83 -6.30 0.68
N ILE A 78 8.67 -7.30 0.98
CA ILE A 78 8.24 -8.70 1.09
C ILE A 78 7.31 -8.86 2.29
N GLU A 79 7.71 -8.38 3.46
CA GLU A 79 6.88 -8.39 4.68
C GLU A 79 5.52 -7.73 4.43
N PHE A 80 5.51 -6.57 3.78
CA PHE A 80 4.28 -5.88 3.44
C PHE A 80 3.42 -6.69 2.48
N ALA A 81 4.01 -7.30 1.44
CA ALA A 81 3.28 -8.12 0.49
C ALA A 81 2.64 -9.34 1.16
N GLU A 82 3.33 -9.99 2.10
CA GLU A 82 2.80 -11.11 2.88
C GLU A 82 1.66 -10.68 3.81
N ALA A 83 1.83 -9.55 4.50
CA ALA A 83 0.81 -9.02 5.41
C ALA A 83 -0.43 -8.49 4.66
N TYR A 84 -0.24 -7.87 3.50
CA TYR A 84 -1.30 -7.30 2.70
C TYR A 84 -2.09 -8.41 1.99
N ARG A 85 -3.34 -8.61 2.42
CA ARG A 85 -4.27 -9.61 1.87
C ARG A 85 -3.64 -11.01 1.72
N ASN A 86 -2.77 -11.39 2.66
CA ASN A 86 -2.07 -12.67 2.68
C ASN A 86 -1.32 -12.98 1.37
N GLY A 87 -0.61 -12.00 0.79
CA GLY A 87 0.14 -12.19 -0.45
C GLY A 87 -0.72 -12.23 -1.71
N LYS A 88 -2.00 -11.85 -1.65
CA LYS A 88 -2.85 -11.81 -2.84
C LYS A 88 -2.34 -10.74 -3.81
N ILE A 89 -1.79 -11.19 -4.94
CA ILE A 89 -1.35 -10.32 -6.02
C ILE A 89 -2.56 -9.53 -6.53
N ILE A 90 -2.46 -8.21 -6.45
CA ILE A 90 -3.38 -7.29 -7.12
C ILE A 90 -3.00 -7.40 -8.61
N ALA A 91 -3.69 -8.27 -9.34
CA ALA A 91 -3.31 -8.68 -10.69
C ALA A 91 -2.95 -7.48 -11.58
N TYR A 92 -1.83 -7.60 -12.31
CA TYR A 92 -1.61 -6.81 -13.52
C TYR A 92 -2.56 -7.38 -14.58
N LYS A 93 -3.69 -6.70 -14.81
CA LYS A 93 -4.56 -6.98 -15.96
C LYS A 93 -4.13 -6.13 -17.15
#